data_AF-A0A3B8WIM7-F1
#
_entry.id   AF-A0A3B8WIM7-F1
#
_cell.length_a   1.000
_cell.length_b   1.000
_cell.length_c   1.000
_cell.angle_alpha   90.00
_cell.angle_beta   90.00
_cell.angle_gamma   90.00
#
_symmetry.space_group_name_H-M   'P 1'
#
loop_
_entity.id
_entity.type
_entity.pdbx_description
1 polymer ?
#
loop_
_entity_poly.entity_id
_entity_poly.type
_entity_poly.pdbx_seq_one_letter_code
_entity_poly.pdbx_strand_id
1 'polypeptide(L)'
;MIDYKAIAETNQFIVLDRYTKCVQLSETYQSEYDLEREFIADLENQGYEYLPDLNSPDALLANVRQQLQTLNKLQFSESEWQRFVETFLDRPSETVIDKTRKVHDDYIHDFVFDDGRIQNIYLLDKKNVTRNKLQVIKQFEQTG
;
A
#
# COMPACT_ATOMS: atom_id res chain seq x y z
N MET A 1 39.96 19.54 14.00
CA MET A 1 39.62 18.18 13.54
C MET A 1 38.17 17.98 13.92
N ILE A 2 37.26 18.03 12.95
CA ILE A 2 35.81 17.96 13.24
C ILE A 2 35.47 16.49 13.39
N ASP A 3 35.17 16.10 14.62
CA ASP A 3 34.79 14.75 15.00
C ASP A 3 33.34 14.53 14.54
N TYR A 4 33.14 13.79 13.45
CA TYR A 4 31.82 13.46 12.95
C TYR A 4 31.22 12.37 13.84
N LYS A 5 30.43 12.80 14.83
CA LYS A 5 29.64 11.87 15.65
C LYS A 5 28.53 11.28 14.78
N ALA A 6 28.59 9.99 14.48
CA ALA A 6 27.54 9.28 13.77
C ALA A 6 26.21 9.44 14.52
N ILE A 7 25.20 9.99 13.84
CA ILE A 7 23.92 10.38 14.45
C ILE A 7 22.97 9.15 14.58
N ALA A 8 23.24 8.07 13.85
CA ALA A 8 22.52 6.80 13.97
C ALA A 8 23.40 5.62 13.52
N GLU A 9 23.58 4.64 14.40
CA GLU A 9 24.14 3.31 14.10
C GLU A 9 22.99 2.30 14.06
N THR A 10 22.40 2.11 12.89
CA THR A 10 21.42 1.03 12.68
C THR A 10 21.84 0.21 11.47
N ASN A 11 21.95 -1.11 11.61
CA ASN A 11 22.34 -2.02 10.53
C ASN A 11 21.23 -2.26 9.49
N GLN A 12 20.20 -1.41 9.45
CA GLN A 12 19.02 -1.54 8.59
C GLN A 12 18.99 -0.38 7.59
N PHE A 13 20.00 -0.35 6.71
CA PHE A 13 20.07 0.63 5.63
C PHE A 13 19.30 0.14 4.40
N ILE A 14 18.58 1.04 3.75
CA ILE A 14 17.94 0.78 2.45
C ILE A 14 18.92 0.94 1.27
N VAL A 15 20.06 1.61 1.51
CA VAL A 15 21.17 1.69 0.56
C VAL A 15 22.20 0.64 0.98
N LEU A 16 22.39 -0.38 0.15
CA LEU A 16 23.29 -1.49 0.43
C LEU A 16 24.74 -1.08 0.12
N ASP A 17 25.65 -1.27 1.09
CA ASP A 17 27.10 -1.16 0.86
C ASP A 17 27.62 -2.27 -0.07
N ARG A 18 27.01 -3.46 0.03
CA ARG A 18 27.36 -4.65 -0.76
C ARG A 18 26.10 -5.38 -1.20
N TYR A 19 26.03 -5.72 -2.49
CA TYR A 19 24.96 -6.52 -3.07
C TYR A 19 25.57 -7.67 -3.89
N THR A 20 25.21 -8.90 -3.54
CA THR A 20 25.57 -10.08 -4.34
C THR A 20 24.50 -10.26 -5.39
N LYS A 21 24.86 -10.08 -6.66
CA LYS A 21 23.92 -10.26 -7.77
C LYS A 21 23.41 -11.72 -7.78
N CYS A 22 22.09 -11.89 -7.72
CA CYS A 22 21.46 -13.19 -7.93
C CYS A 22 21.77 -13.71 -9.34
N VAL A 23 22.03 -15.02 -9.45
CA VAL A 23 22.28 -15.65 -10.75
C VAL A 23 20.98 -15.64 -11.54
N GLN A 24 20.90 -14.79 -12.56
CA GLN A 24 19.77 -14.73 -13.47
C GLN A 24 20.00 -15.75 -14.60
N LEU A 25 19.14 -16.76 -14.69
CA LEU A 25 19.08 -17.69 -15.81
C LEU A 25 18.22 -17.07 -16.93
N SER A 26 18.55 -15.85 -17.37
CA SER A 26 17.76 -15.16 -18.39
C SER A 26 18.20 -15.60 -19.79
N GLU A 27 17.27 -16.16 -20.57
CA GLU A 27 17.41 -16.23 -22.03
C GLU A 27 17.34 -14.81 -22.61
N THR A 28 18.07 -14.55 -23.71
CA THR A 28 18.28 -13.20 -24.29
C THR A 28 16.99 -12.48 -24.71
N TYR A 29 15.86 -13.19 -24.80
CA TYR A 29 14.53 -12.65 -25.09
C TYR A 29 13.49 -13.31 -24.18
N GLN A 30 12.89 -12.55 -23.26
CA GLN A 30 11.72 -12.95 -22.47
C GLN A 30 10.51 -12.13 -22.92
N SER A 31 9.32 -12.74 -22.96
CA SER A 31 8.08 -12.00 -23.21
C SER A 31 7.70 -11.15 -21.99
N GLU A 32 6.88 -10.11 -22.17
CA GLU A 32 6.34 -9.31 -21.05
C GLU A 32 5.59 -10.20 -20.03
N TYR A 33 4.90 -11.22 -20.52
CA TYR A 33 4.22 -12.19 -19.68
C TYR A 33 5.18 -13.00 -18.80
N ASP A 34 6.31 -13.42 -19.36
CA ASP A 34 7.35 -14.15 -18.61
C ASP A 34 8.01 -13.27 -17.55
N LEU A 35 8.29 -12.01 -17.91
CA LEU A 35 8.84 -11.01 -16.99
C LEU A 35 7.87 -10.68 -15.85
N GLU A 36 6.59 -10.48 -16.14
CA GLU A 36 5.57 -10.21 -15.12
C GLU A 36 5.42 -11.40 -14.15
N ARG A 37 5.44 -12.63 -14.66
CA ARG A 37 5.37 -13.83 -13.83
C ARG A 37 6.57 -13.96 -12.90
N GLU A 38 7.79 -13.75 -13.41
CA GLU A 38 9.01 -13.77 -12.60
C GLU A 38 8.99 -12.66 -11.53
N PHE A 39 8.57 -11.45 -11.91
CA PHE A 39 8.45 -10.31 -11.00
C PHE A 39 7.48 -10.57 -9.84
N ILE A 40 6.30 -11.14 -10.11
CA ILE A 40 5.34 -11.48 -9.04
C ILE A 40 5.92 -12.55 -8.12
N ALA A 41 6.55 -13.59 -8.68
CA ALA A 41 7.17 -14.64 -7.87
C ALA A 41 8.27 -14.08 -6.94
N ASP A 42 9.08 -13.13 -7.44
CA ASP A 42 10.09 -12.45 -6.63
C ASP A 42 9.46 -11.62 -5.50
N LEU A 43 8.35 -10.93 -5.77
CA LEU A 43 7.63 -10.16 -4.75
C LEU A 43 6.98 -11.08 -3.70
N GLU A 44 6.39 -12.21 -4.09
CA GLU A 44 5.86 -13.20 -3.16
C GLU A 44 6.96 -13.75 -2.24
N ASN A 45 8.14 -14.05 -2.80
CA ASN A 45 9.31 -14.46 -2.02
C ASN A 45 9.80 -13.36 -1.05
N GLN A 46 9.55 -12.08 -1.35
CA GLN A 46 9.83 -10.95 -0.47
C GLN A 46 8.72 -10.67 0.55
N GLY A 47 7.64 -11.45 0.55
CA GLY A 47 6.55 -11.37 1.52
C GLY A 47 5.35 -10.52 1.07
N TYR A 48 5.29 -10.11 -0.19
CA TYR A 48 4.07 -9.53 -0.76
C TYR A 48 3.02 -10.62 -0.96
N GLU A 49 1.75 -10.28 -0.74
CA GLU A 49 0.65 -11.19 -1.03
C GLU A 49 0.10 -10.92 -2.43
N TYR A 50 0.15 -11.92 -3.30
CA TYR A 50 -0.43 -11.82 -4.64
C TYR A 50 -1.94 -12.09 -4.59
N LEU A 51 -2.72 -11.16 -5.15
CA LEU A 51 -4.17 -11.23 -5.20
C LEU A 51 -4.69 -11.18 -6.66
N PRO A 52 -4.80 -12.34 -7.34
CA PRO A 52 -5.25 -12.40 -8.74
C PRO A 52 -6.74 -12.02 -8.91
N ASP A 53 -7.55 -12.17 -7.86
CA ASP A 53 -8.99 -11.97 -7.92
C ASP A 53 -9.41 -10.48 -7.80
N LEU A 54 -8.46 -9.57 -7.55
CA LEU A 54 -8.70 -8.13 -7.52
C LEU A 54 -8.71 -7.55 -8.94
N ASN A 55 -9.79 -7.80 -9.67
CA ASN A 55 -9.96 -7.45 -11.07
C ASN A 55 -11.10 -6.45 -11.35
N SER A 56 -11.60 -5.79 -10.30
CA SER A 56 -12.66 -4.77 -10.42
C SER A 56 -12.49 -3.66 -9.39
N PRO A 57 -13.01 -2.44 -9.66
CA PRO A 57 -12.99 -1.35 -8.69
C PRO A 57 -13.67 -1.72 -7.37
N ASP A 58 -14.78 -2.45 -7.41
CA ASP A 58 -15.50 -2.87 -6.21
C ASP A 58 -14.69 -3.86 -5.37
N ALA A 59 -14.00 -4.80 -6.02
CA ALA A 59 -13.10 -5.74 -5.35
C ALA A 59 -11.91 -5.00 -4.69
N LEU A 60 -11.35 -4.00 -5.37
CA LEU A 60 -10.30 -3.15 -4.81
C LEU A 60 -10.79 -2.40 -3.56
N LEU A 61 -11.96 -1.79 -3.61
CA LEU A 61 -12.55 -1.10 -2.45
C LEU A 61 -12.83 -2.06 -1.29
N ALA A 62 -13.36 -3.25 -1.57
CA ALA A 62 -13.58 -4.28 -0.56
C ALA A 62 -12.27 -4.72 0.13
N ASN A 63 -11.19 -4.91 -0.65
CA ASN A 63 -9.88 -5.22 -0.08
C ASN A 63 -9.33 -4.05 0.75
N VAL A 64 -9.40 -2.82 0.25
CA VAL A 64 -8.95 -1.63 1.00
C VAL A 64 -9.70 -1.49 2.32
N ARG A 65 -11.01 -1.73 2.33
CA ARG A 65 -11.82 -1.76 3.57
C ARG A 65 -11.24 -2.73 4.58
N GLN A 66 -10.98 -3.97 4.18
CA GLN A 66 -10.42 -5.00 5.06
C GLN A 66 -9.04 -4.61 5.61
N GLN A 67 -8.16 -4.05 4.76
CA GLN A 67 -6.83 -3.64 5.19
C GLN A 67 -6.88 -2.45 6.16
N LEU A 68 -7.73 -1.45 5.90
CA LEU A 68 -7.91 -0.30 6.80
C LEU A 68 -8.51 -0.73 8.14
N GLN A 69 -9.49 -1.63 8.13
CA GLN A 69 -10.08 -2.20 9.34
C GLN A 69 -9.01 -2.93 10.18
N THR A 70 -8.14 -3.70 9.53
CA THR A 70 -7.06 -4.44 10.19
C THR A 70 -6.00 -3.49 10.76
N LEU A 71 -5.56 -2.50 9.99
CA LEU A 71 -4.54 -1.53 10.40
C LEU A 71 -5.00 -0.70 11.61
N ASN A 72 -6.26 -0.25 11.57
CA ASN A 72 -6.85 0.64 12.56
C ASN A 72 -7.60 -0.08 13.69
N LYS A 73 -7.68 -1.42 13.64
CA LYS A 73 -8.38 -2.27 14.61
C LYS A 73 -9.83 -1.82 14.84
N LEU A 74 -10.53 -1.52 13.76
CA LEU A 74 -11.92 -1.08 13.76
C LEU A 74 -12.73 -1.90 12.75
N GLN A 75 -14.05 -1.75 12.80
CA GLN A 75 -14.99 -2.35 11.86
C GLN A 75 -15.90 -1.25 11.35
N PHE A 76 -16.04 -1.12 10.03
CA PHE A 76 -17.01 -0.21 9.42
C PHE A 76 -18.34 -0.94 9.25
N SER A 77 -19.45 -0.25 9.49
CA SER A 77 -20.72 -0.62 8.89
C SER A 77 -20.71 -0.34 7.37
N GLU A 78 -21.69 -0.86 6.65
CA GLU A 78 -21.81 -0.57 5.21
C GLU A 78 -22.05 0.93 4.94
N SER A 79 -22.90 1.59 5.73
CA SER A 79 -23.17 3.02 5.62
C SER A 79 -21.93 3.87 5.94
N GLU A 80 -21.18 3.49 6.97
CA GLU A 80 -19.95 4.18 7.36
C GLU A 80 -18.87 4.03 6.30
N TRP A 81 -18.73 2.83 5.72
CA TRP A 81 -17.77 2.58 4.65
C TRP A 81 -18.09 3.43 3.42
N GLN A 82 -19.34 3.43 2.95
CA GLN A 82 -19.76 4.25 1.82
C GLN A 82 -19.51 5.74 2.08
N ARG A 83 -19.88 6.24 3.27
CA ARG A 83 -19.58 7.62 3.67
C ARG A 83 -18.08 7.89 3.63
N PHE A 84 -17.25 7.04 4.22
CA PHE A 84 -15.80 7.21 4.23
C PHE A 84 -15.22 7.24 2.81
N VAL A 85 -15.70 6.39 1.90
CA VAL A 85 -15.26 6.36 0.51
C VAL A 85 -15.62 7.67 -0.20
N GLU A 86 -16.89 8.06 -0.16
CA GLU A 86 -17.40 9.23 -0.88
C GLU A 86 -16.90 10.56 -0.32
N THR A 87 -16.61 10.65 0.98
CA THR A 87 -16.20 11.91 1.63
C THR A 87 -14.69 12.05 1.75
N PHE A 88 -13.95 10.93 1.79
CA PHE A 88 -12.52 10.98 2.05
C PHE A 88 -11.69 10.11 1.13
N LEU A 89 -12.01 8.83 0.87
CA LEU A 89 -11.08 7.96 0.14
C LEU A 89 -11.04 8.28 -1.36
N ASP A 90 -12.19 8.35 -2.01
CA ASP A 90 -12.34 8.49 -3.45
C ASP A 90 -13.41 9.53 -3.80
N ARG A 91 -13.11 10.80 -3.50
CA ARG A 91 -14.02 11.90 -3.83
C ARG A 91 -13.98 12.15 -5.35
N PRO A 92 -15.12 12.24 -6.05
CA PRO A 92 -15.15 12.48 -7.49
C PRO A 92 -14.49 13.79 -7.94
N SER A 93 -14.41 14.78 -7.05
CA SER A 93 -13.79 16.09 -7.32
C SER A 93 -12.27 16.10 -7.15
N GLU A 94 -11.65 15.02 -6.70
CA GLU A 94 -10.22 15.00 -6.41
C GLU A 94 -9.33 14.74 -7.61
N THR A 95 -8.22 15.45 -7.62
CA THR A 95 -7.17 15.28 -8.62
C THR A 95 -6.08 14.33 -8.11
N VAL A 96 -5.17 13.94 -9.01
CA VAL A 96 -3.96 13.17 -8.63
C VAL A 96 -3.13 13.92 -7.58
N ILE A 97 -3.12 15.26 -7.60
CA ILE A 97 -2.41 16.08 -6.62
C ILE A 97 -3.04 15.95 -5.23
N ASP A 98 -4.37 15.95 -5.14
CA ASP A 98 -5.08 15.75 -3.88
C ASP A 98 -4.84 14.36 -3.30
N LYS A 99 -4.87 13.32 -4.15
CA LYS A 99 -4.54 11.95 -3.73
C LYS A 99 -3.10 11.84 -3.22
N THR A 100 -2.17 12.51 -3.89
CA THR A 100 -0.76 12.59 -3.45
C THR A 100 -0.65 13.27 -2.08
N ARG A 101 -1.31 14.41 -1.89
CA ARG A 101 -1.34 15.13 -0.61
C ARG A 101 -1.95 14.30 0.52
N LYS A 102 -2.97 13.47 0.26
CA LYS A 102 -3.47 12.54 1.28
C LYS A 102 -2.44 11.51 1.71
N VAL A 103 -1.71 10.93 0.78
CA VAL A 103 -0.71 9.91 1.12
C VAL A 103 0.45 10.53 1.90
N HIS A 104 0.87 11.75 1.55
CA HIS A 104 2.02 12.42 2.16
C HIS A 104 1.68 13.18 3.44
N ASP A 105 0.62 13.98 3.44
CA ASP A 105 0.32 14.93 4.50
C ASP A 105 -0.95 14.52 5.28
N ASP A 106 -2.06 14.25 4.58
CA ASP A 106 -3.36 13.99 5.21
C ASP A 106 -3.65 12.48 5.36
N TYR A 107 -2.64 11.69 5.75
CA TYR A 107 -2.74 10.23 5.81
C TYR A 107 -3.53 9.73 7.04
N ILE A 108 -4.04 10.66 7.86
CA ILE A 108 -4.87 10.44 9.04
C ILE A 108 -6.17 11.23 8.83
N HIS A 109 -7.31 10.55 8.97
CA HIS A 109 -8.62 11.15 8.81
C HIS A 109 -9.45 10.99 10.07
N ASP A 110 -9.95 12.09 10.62
CA ASP A 110 -10.85 12.07 11.78
C ASP A 110 -12.27 11.71 11.31
N PHE A 111 -12.73 10.51 11.65
CA PHE A 111 -14.03 10.00 11.21
C PHE A 111 -15.00 9.90 12.38
N VAL A 112 -16.20 10.43 12.17
CA VAL A 112 -17.33 10.33 13.09
C VAL A 112 -18.15 9.10 12.70
N PHE A 113 -18.28 8.13 13.60
CA PHE A 113 -19.10 6.94 13.41
C PHE A 113 -20.57 7.21 13.71
N ASP A 114 -21.44 6.28 13.34
CA ASP A 114 -22.88 6.43 13.54
C ASP A 114 -23.29 6.40 15.03
N ASP A 115 -22.45 5.84 15.89
CA ASP A 115 -22.59 5.87 17.36
C ASP A 115 -22.10 7.19 18.00
N GLY A 116 -21.63 8.14 17.19
CA GLY A 116 -21.10 9.44 17.62
C GLY A 116 -19.67 9.41 18.13
N ARG A 117 -18.98 8.27 18.14
CA ARG A 117 -17.55 8.22 18.49
C ARG A 117 -16.73 8.81 17.36
N ILE A 118 -15.63 9.47 17.73
CA ILE A 118 -14.67 10.00 16.77
C ILE A 118 -13.41 9.14 16.87
N GLN A 119 -12.92 8.66 15.74
CA GLN A 119 -11.67 7.91 15.66
C GLN A 119 -10.86 8.34 14.45
N ASN A 120 -9.55 8.42 14.65
CA ASN A 120 -8.60 8.76 13.62
C ASN A 120 -8.28 7.50 12.81
N ILE A 121 -8.67 7.49 11.53
CA ILE A 121 -8.41 6.43 10.58
C ILE A 121 -7.10 6.74 9.86
N TYR A 122 -6.12 5.85 10.01
CA TYR A 122 -4.84 5.92 9.34
C TYR A 122 -4.91 5.17 8.01
N LEU A 123 -4.47 5.81 6.94
CA LEU A 123 -4.25 5.14 5.65
C LEU A 123 -2.98 4.29 5.67
N LEU A 124 -1.93 4.81 6.34
CA LEU A 124 -0.61 4.19 6.45
C LEU A 124 -0.03 4.47 7.84
N ASP A 125 0.62 3.49 8.45
CA ASP A 125 1.44 3.69 9.64
C ASP A 125 2.87 4.06 9.24
N LYS A 126 3.16 5.37 9.24
CA LYS A 126 4.49 5.91 8.94
C LYS A 126 5.49 5.77 10.09
N LYS A 127 5.01 5.55 11.32
CA LYS A 127 5.87 5.39 12.50
C LYS A 127 6.37 3.95 12.60
N ASN A 128 5.51 2.99 12.28
CA ASN A 128 5.85 1.58 12.25
C ASN A 128 5.49 0.97 10.89
N VAL A 129 6.43 1.10 9.95
CA VAL A 129 6.21 0.74 8.54
C VAL A 129 5.88 -0.74 8.34
N THR A 130 6.32 -1.63 9.24
CA THR A 130 6.07 -3.08 9.14
C THR A 130 4.64 -3.47 9.48
N ARG A 131 3.82 -2.55 10.00
CA ARG A 131 2.38 -2.77 10.23
C ARG A 131 1.54 -2.59 8.97
N ASN A 132 2.09 -1.93 7.95
CA ASN A 132 1.41 -1.79 6.67
C ASN A 132 1.43 -3.13 5.94
N LYS A 133 0.31 -3.48 5.32
CA LYS A 133 0.20 -4.69 4.50
C LYS A 133 0.56 -4.36 3.06
N LEU A 134 1.43 -5.18 2.47
CA LEU A 134 1.85 -5.05 1.07
C LEU A 134 1.24 -6.18 0.25
N GLN A 135 0.64 -5.81 -0.89
CA GLN A 135 -0.07 -6.71 -1.79
C GLN A 135 0.29 -6.35 -3.23
N VAL A 136 0.28 -7.34 -4.11
CA VAL A 136 0.53 -7.17 -5.55
C VAL A 136 -0.65 -7.71 -6.34
N ILE A 137 -1.01 -7.01 -7.42
CA ILE A 137 -2.07 -7.37 -8.36
C ILE A 137 -1.53 -7.26 -9.79
N LYS A 138 -2.18 -7.94 -10.73
CA LYS A 138 -1.94 -7.72 -12.15
C LYS A 138 -2.78 -6.56 -12.66
N GLN A 139 -2.32 -5.93 -13.74
CA GLN A 139 -3.16 -5.02 -14.48
C GLN A 139 -4.38 -5.78 -15.01
N PHE A 140 -5.56 -5.16 -14.89
CA PHE A 140 -6.78 -5.64 -15.51
C PHE A 140 -7.39 -4.51 -16.35
N GLU A 141 -8.01 -4.86 -17.46
CA GLU A 141 -8.76 -3.91 -18.26
C GLU A 141 -10.12 -3.66 -17.62
N GLN A 142 -10.50 -2.40 -17.48
CA GLN A 142 -11.87 -2.05 -17.12
C GLN A 142 -12.69 -2.05 -18.40
N THR A 143 -13.45 -3.12 -18.63
CA THR A 143 -14.44 -3.15 -19.71
C THR A 143 -15.56 -2.16 -19.35
N GLY A 144 -15.59 -1.03 -20.05
CA GLY A 144 -16.63 0.00 -19.92
C GLY A 144 -17.92 -0.36 -20.66
#